data_AF-A0A553ZWA4-F1
#
_entry.id   AF-A0A553ZWA4-F1
#
_cell.length_a   1.000
_cell.length_b   1.000
_cell.length_c   1.000
_cell.angle_alpha   90.00
_cell.angle_beta   90.00
_cell.angle_gamma   90.00
#
_symmetry.space_group_name_H-M   'P 1'
#
loop_
_entity.id
_entity.type
_entity.pdbx_description
1 polymer ?
#
loop_
_entity_poly.entity_id
_entity_poly.type
_entity_poly.pdbx_seq_one_letter_code
_entity_poly.pdbx_strand_id
1 'polypeptide(L)'
;MKIPASIGIGGWLFAIAYFLYEPFAIHATTVPYHWLLQPMSDLGVTECGRNTYALAPYDICSPHAYIVNVLFLLTSVALLIGSLYIYQQLKKDRVVQLANVGLIIFAGGIGFSVIPANVDFLWHTVPAILSMMIIGPSIGLYSMRLNKGKWLSYLSCALVIGLFISFFVMIFIPFELGGLLQRLFYLVAYVWGLAISLILSKGAVNEHAKIVSAR
;
A
#
# COMPACT_ATOMS: atom_id res chain seq x y z
N MET A 1 -0.08 -21.85 11.84
CA MET A 1 1.33 -21.40 11.66
C MET A 1 1.45 -19.99 12.24
N LYS A 2 2.51 -19.67 13.00
CA LYS A 2 2.78 -18.30 13.49
C LYS A 2 3.77 -17.63 12.55
N ILE A 3 3.55 -16.36 12.21
CA ILE A 3 4.46 -15.59 11.36
C ILE A 3 5.56 -14.98 12.26
N PRO A 4 6.84 -15.28 12.05
CA PRO A 4 7.94 -14.65 12.78
C PRO A 4 7.95 -13.13 12.60
N ALA A 5 8.43 -12.39 13.61
CA ALA A 5 8.52 -10.93 13.55
C ALA A 5 9.37 -10.44 12.36
N SER A 6 10.49 -11.11 12.08
CA SER A 6 11.35 -10.80 10.92
C SER A 6 10.61 -10.89 9.60
N ILE A 7 9.76 -11.90 9.42
CA ILE A 7 8.96 -12.10 8.21
C ILE A 7 7.85 -11.04 8.10
N GLY A 8 7.14 -10.77 9.20
CA GLY A 8 6.09 -9.74 9.23
C GLY A 8 6.61 -8.32 8.97
N ILE A 9 7.70 -7.95 9.64
CA ILE A 9 8.39 -6.66 9.44
C ILE A 9 8.98 -6.58 8.03
N GLY A 10 9.61 -7.67 7.57
CA GLY A 10 10.16 -7.79 6.22
C GLY A 10 9.12 -7.58 5.12
N GLY A 11 7.89 -8.04 5.32
CA GLY A 11 6.78 -7.81 4.38
C GLY A 11 6.48 -6.32 4.18
N TRP A 12 6.35 -5.56 5.28
CA TRP A 12 6.12 -4.12 5.19
C TRP A 12 7.34 -3.35 4.65
N LEU A 13 8.55 -3.77 5.01
CA LEU A 13 9.79 -3.18 4.49
C LEU A 13 9.91 -3.41 2.98
N PHE A 14 9.57 -4.59 2.50
CA PHE A 14 9.54 -4.90 1.06
C PHE A 14 8.52 -4.05 0.32
N ALA A 15 7.33 -3.83 0.89
CA ALA A 15 6.33 -2.94 0.29
C ALA A 15 6.86 -1.50 0.12
N ILE A 16 7.62 -0.99 1.08
CA ILE A 16 8.29 0.32 0.97
C ILE A 16 9.39 0.29 -0.10
N ALA A 17 10.10 -0.83 -0.26
CA ALA A 17 11.19 -0.97 -1.22
C ALA A 17 10.74 -0.79 -2.68
N TYR A 18 9.44 -0.91 -2.99
CA TYR A 18 8.88 -0.52 -4.30
C TYR A 18 9.33 0.91 -4.70
N PHE A 19 9.27 1.86 -3.76
CA PHE A 19 9.67 3.25 -4.01
C PHE A 19 11.17 3.44 -4.27
N LEU A 20 11.99 2.45 -3.93
CA LEU A 20 13.42 2.48 -4.28
C LEU A 20 13.63 2.10 -5.74
N TYR A 21 12.79 1.24 -6.31
CA TYR A 21 12.88 0.83 -7.71
C TYR A 21 12.23 1.84 -8.66
N GLU A 22 11.17 2.52 -8.21
CA GLU A 22 10.40 3.46 -9.03
C GLU A 22 11.27 4.49 -9.80
N PRO A 23 12.26 5.17 -9.21
CA PRO A 23 13.10 6.12 -9.94
C PRO A 23 13.85 5.50 -11.13
N PHE A 24 14.22 4.22 -11.05
CA PHE A 24 14.86 3.51 -12.16
C PHE A 24 13.87 3.18 -13.28
N ALA A 25 12.63 2.84 -12.93
CA ALA A 25 11.56 2.65 -13.90
C ALA A 25 11.20 3.97 -14.61
N ILE A 26 11.14 5.09 -13.87
CA ILE A 26 10.94 6.44 -14.43
C ILE A 26 12.11 6.80 -15.34
N HIS A 27 13.35 6.62 -14.90
CA HIS A 27 14.53 6.96 -15.71
C HIS A 27 14.60 6.16 -17.03
N ALA A 28 14.05 4.95 -17.05
CA ALA A 28 14.01 4.10 -18.23
C ALA A 28 12.94 4.53 -19.25
N THR A 29 12.03 5.45 -18.94
CA THR A 29 10.99 5.86 -19.89
C THR A 29 11.63 6.59 -21.08
N THR A 30 11.12 6.32 -22.28
CA THR A 30 11.62 6.96 -23.52
C THR A 30 10.79 8.18 -23.93
N VAL A 31 9.73 8.48 -23.19
CA VAL A 31 8.89 9.68 -23.29
C VAL A 31 8.93 10.45 -21.96
N PRO A 32 8.64 11.77 -21.94
CA PRO A 32 8.64 12.55 -20.71
C PRO A 32 7.70 11.98 -19.66
N TYR A 33 8.24 11.68 -18.47
CA TYR A 33 7.46 11.22 -17.32
C TYR A 33 7.40 12.29 -16.24
N HIS A 34 6.19 12.69 -15.83
CA HIS A 34 5.94 13.71 -14.81
C HIS A 34 5.41 13.08 -13.53
N TRP A 35 6.30 12.76 -12.58
CA TRP A 35 5.96 12.09 -11.32
C TRP A 35 4.92 12.80 -10.44
N LEU A 36 4.74 14.11 -10.60
CA LEU A 36 3.67 14.86 -9.92
C LEU A 36 2.29 14.54 -10.51
N LEU A 37 2.22 14.39 -11.83
CA LEU A 37 0.98 14.25 -12.59
C LEU A 37 0.59 12.80 -12.78
N GLN A 38 1.56 12.01 -13.27
CA GLN A 38 1.36 10.67 -13.74
C GLN A 38 1.36 9.67 -12.59
N PRO A 39 0.34 8.80 -12.51
CA PRO A 39 0.28 7.76 -11.50
C PRO A 39 1.46 6.80 -11.64
N MET A 40 1.92 6.25 -10.51
CA MET A 40 3.02 5.28 -10.51
C MET A 40 2.67 3.99 -11.29
N SER A 41 1.38 3.72 -11.48
CA SER A 41 0.87 2.60 -12.29
C SER A 41 1.16 2.71 -13.78
N ASP A 42 1.41 3.92 -14.31
CA ASP A 42 1.82 4.12 -15.71
C ASP A 42 3.11 3.36 -16.04
N LEU A 43 3.98 3.21 -15.04
CA LEU A 43 5.24 2.47 -15.18
C LEU A 43 5.02 0.97 -15.42
N GLY A 44 3.79 0.46 -15.23
CA GLY A 44 3.36 -0.90 -15.55
C GLY A 44 2.69 -1.08 -16.92
N VAL A 45 2.45 -0.01 -17.68
CA VAL A 45 1.83 -0.08 -19.01
C VAL A 45 2.77 -0.74 -20.02
N THR A 46 2.28 -1.76 -20.73
CA THR A 46 3.12 -2.63 -21.57
C THR A 46 3.31 -2.15 -23.01
N GLU A 47 2.56 -1.13 -23.43
CA GLU A 47 2.61 -0.59 -24.78
C GLU A 47 3.01 0.89 -24.77
N CYS A 48 3.70 1.33 -25.81
CA CYS A 48 4.10 2.71 -25.97
C CYS A 48 3.12 3.46 -26.87
N GLY A 49 2.65 4.62 -26.43
CA GLY A 49 1.76 5.45 -27.23
C GLY A 49 1.00 6.48 -26.40
N ARG A 50 0.12 7.20 -27.08
CA ARG A 50 -0.81 8.16 -26.47
C ARG A 50 -2.15 7.49 -26.19
N ASN A 51 -2.82 7.86 -25.11
CA ASN A 51 -4.15 7.32 -24.77
C ASN A 51 -4.14 5.79 -24.62
N THR A 52 -3.07 5.22 -24.06
CA THR A 52 -2.91 3.77 -23.90
C THR A 52 -3.98 3.14 -23.02
N TYR A 53 -4.66 3.93 -22.18
CA TYR A 53 -5.84 3.51 -21.42
C TYR A 53 -6.73 4.72 -21.07
N ALA A 54 -7.92 4.45 -20.52
CA ALA A 54 -8.86 5.49 -20.13
C ALA A 54 -8.26 6.42 -19.06
N LEU A 55 -8.40 7.74 -19.20
CA LEU A 55 -7.83 8.75 -18.29
C LEU A 55 -6.33 9.02 -18.44
N ALA A 56 -5.67 8.49 -19.48
CA ALA A 56 -4.28 8.81 -19.81
C ALA A 56 -4.13 9.62 -21.12
N PRO A 57 -4.53 10.92 -21.17
CA PRO A 57 -4.50 11.74 -22.38
C PRO A 57 -3.09 12.20 -22.83
N TYR A 58 -2.06 11.44 -22.48
CA TYR A 58 -0.64 11.74 -22.64
C TYR A 58 0.11 10.49 -23.14
N ASP A 59 1.37 10.67 -23.51
CA ASP A 59 2.24 9.58 -23.97
C ASP A 59 2.78 8.79 -22.78
N ILE A 60 2.73 7.47 -22.88
CA ILE A 60 3.33 6.53 -21.94
C ILE A 60 4.25 5.60 -22.73
N CYS A 61 5.43 5.32 -22.20
CA CYS A 61 6.31 4.25 -22.69
C CYS A 61 7.19 3.78 -21.54
N SER A 62 6.95 2.56 -21.07
CA SER A 62 7.50 2.02 -19.83
C SER A 62 8.30 0.75 -20.08
N PRO A 63 9.58 0.84 -20.50
CA PRO A 63 10.38 -0.35 -20.83
C PRO A 63 10.54 -1.36 -19.68
N HIS A 64 10.41 -0.89 -18.44
CA HIS A 64 10.47 -1.72 -17.23
C HIS A 64 9.10 -2.25 -16.76
N ALA A 65 8.05 -2.17 -17.59
CA ALA A 65 6.69 -2.58 -17.23
C ALA A 65 6.62 -3.98 -16.63
N TYR A 66 7.34 -4.95 -17.19
CA TYR A 66 7.40 -6.31 -16.64
C TYR A 66 7.87 -6.34 -15.18
N ILE A 67 8.95 -5.60 -14.86
CA ILE A 67 9.52 -5.56 -13.51
C ILE A 67 8.55 -4.86 -12.56
N VAL A 68 7.94 -3.74 -12.97
CA VAL A 68 6.98 -2.99 -12.17
C VAL A 68 5.74 -3.83 -11.84
N ASN A 69 5.19 -4.53 -12.83
CA ASN A 69 4.02 -5.40 -12.63
C ASN A 69 4.33 -6.58 -11.70
N VAL A 70 5.51 -7.20 -11.83
CA VAL A 70 5.97 -8.23 -10.90
C VAL A 70 6.13 -7.66 -9.49
N LEU A 71 6.65 -6.43 -9.35
CA LEU A 71 6.76 -5.77 -8.05
C LEU A 71 5.39 -5.47 -7.42
N PHE A 72 4.34 -5.16 -8.19
CA PHE A 72 2.98 -5.06 -7.64
C PHE A 72 2.52 -6.38 -7.02
N LEU A 73 2.72 -7.49 -7.72
CA LEU A 73 2.38 -8.82 -7.20
C LEU A 73 3.19 -9.18 -5.95
N LEU A 74 4.50 -8.95 -5.97
CA LEU A 74 5.36 -9.23 -4.81
C LEU A 74 4.99 -8.33 -3.61
N THR A 75 4.67 -7.06 -3.87
CA THR A 75 4.20 -6.11 -2.85
C THR A 75 2.88 -6.59 -2.24
N SER A 76 1.94 -7.07 -3.06
CA SER A 76 0.69 -7.67 -2.59
C SER A 76 0.92 -8.84 -1.63
N VAL A 77 1.80 -9.78 -1.99
CA VAL A 77 2.17 -10.91 -1.12
C VAL A 77 2.81 -10.43 0.18
N ALA A 78 3.72 -9.46 0.09
CA ALA A 78 4.42 -8.89 1.24
C ALA A 78 3.45 -8.17 2.20
N LEU A 79 2.48 -7.42 1.67
CA LEU A 79 1.41 -6.76 2.43
C LEU A 79 0.49 -7.79 3.09
N LEU A 80 0.14 -8.88 2.41
CA LEU A 80 -0.67 -9.95 2.99
C LEU A 80 0.04 -10.57 4.19
N ILE A 81 1.32 -10.93 4.05
CA ILE A 81 2.16 -11.46 5.14
C ILE A 81 2.24 -10.47 6.30
N GLY A 82 2.52 -9.20 6.02
CA GLY A 82 2.60 -8.13 7.01
C GLY A 82 1.28 -7.87 7.75
N SER A 83 0.15 -7.96 7.04
CA SER A 83 -1.20 -7.79 7.61
C SER A 83 -1.57 -8.94 8.53
N LEU A 84 -1.33 -10.18 8.09
CA LEU A 84 -1.52 -11.37 8.91
C LEU A 84 -0.60 -11.35 10.15
N TYR A 85 0.61 -10.81 10.02
CA TYR A 85 1.51 -10.59 11.15
C TYR A 85 0.91 -9.61 12.18
N ILE A 86 0.36 -8.47 11.78
CA ILE A 86 -0.29 -7.53 12.72
C ILE A 86 -1.50 -8.20 13.38
N TYR A 87 -2.33 -8.90 12.60
CA TYR A 87 -3.52 -9.59 13.08
C TYR A 87 -3.22 -10.62 14.17
N GLN A 88 -2.18 -11.45 14.01
CA GLN A 88 -1.83 -12.46 15.02
C GLN A 88 -1.42 -11.88 16.37
N GLN A 89 -0.88 -10.66 16.41
CA GLN A 89 -0.38 -10.01 17.62
C GLN A 89 -1.49 -9.43 18.50
N LEU A 90 -2.70 -9.30 17.96
CA LEU A 90 -3.82 -8.69 18.67
C LEU A 90 -4.81 -9.75 19.17
N LYS A 91 -5.62 -9.35 20.15
CA LYS A 91 -6.75 -10.16 20.62
C LYS A 91 -7.79 -10.21 19.50
N LYS A 92 -8.21 -11.42 19.13
CA LYS A 92 -9.12 -11.67 18.01
C LYS A 92 -10.55 -11.40 18.46
N ASP A 93 -10.99 -10.17 18.26
CA ASP A 93 -12.39 -9.78 18.37
C ASP A 93 -12.94 -9.37 16.99
N ARG A 94 -14.25 -9.10 16.91
CA ARG A 94 -14.90 -8.73 15.64
C ARG A 94 -14.32 -7.47 15.00
N VAL A 95 -13.83 -6.51 15.79
CA VAL A 95 -13.26 -5.26 15.28
C VAL A 95 -11.91 -5.53 14.62
N VAL A 96 -11.04 -6.30 15.29
CA VAL A 96 -9.74 -6.71 14.74
C VAL A 96 -9.90 -7.60 13.51
N GLN A 97 -10.90 -8.49 13.49
CA GLN A 97 -11.22 -9.32 12.33
C GLN A 97 -11.63 -8.47 11.13
N LEU A 98 -12.56 -7.53 11.32
CA LEU A 98 -13.02 -6.64 10.24
C LEU A 98 -11.87 -5.76 9.71
N ALA A 99 -11.05 -5.21 10.61
CA ALA A 99 -9.87 -4.44 10.25
C ALA A 99 -8.89 -5.26 9.39
N ASN A 100 -8.65 -6.53 9.76
CA ASN A 100 -7.77 -7.41 9.01
C ASN A 100 -8.34 -7.79 7.64
N VAL A 101 -9.65 -8.03 7.53
CA VAL A 101 -10.32 -8.27 6.25
C VAL A 101 -10.06 -7.08 5.31
N GLY A 102 -10.17 -5.86 5.81
CA GLY A 102 -9.87 -4.67 5.01
C GLY A 102 -8.40 -4.55 4.60
N LEU A 103 -7.44 -4.94 5.44
CA LEU A 103 -6.03 -5.04 5.03
C LEU A 103 -5.79 -6.13 3.96
N ILE A 104 -6.51 -7.26 4.03
CA ILE A 104 -6.44 -8.30 3.01
C ILE A 104 -7.00 -7.79 1.68
N ILE A 105 -8.14 -7.08 1.70
CA ILE A 105 -8.70 -6.43 0.50
C ILE A 105 -7.70 -5.41 -0.05
N PHE A 106 -7.04 -4.64 0.83
CA PHE A 106 -6.00 -3.70 0.43
C PHE A 106 -4.84 -4.40 -0.31
N ALA A 107 -4.27 -5.45 0.28
CA ALA A 107 -3.22 -6.25 -0.35
C ALA A 107 -3.68 -6.86 -1.68
N GLY A 108 -4.91 -7.39 -1.72
CA GLY A 108 -5.51 -7.97 -2.92
C GLY A 108 -5.63 -6.96 -4.06
N GLY A 109 -6.13 -5.76 -3.79
CA GLY A 109 -6.27 -4.72 -4.82
C GLY A 109 -4.94 -4.22 -5.38
N ILE A 110 -3.87 -4.17 -4.57
CA ILE A 110 -2.50 -3.96 -5.08
C ILE A 110 -2.06 -5.12 -5.99
N GLY A 111 -2.46 -6.35 -5.67
CA GLY A 111 -2.12 -7.52 -6.46
C GLY A 111 -2.74 -7.49 -7.86
N PHE A 112 -3.95 -6.97 -7.99
CA PHE A 112 -4.61 -6.78 -9.29
C PHE A 112 -3.89 -5.78 -10.20
N SER A 113 -3.08 -4.87 -9.65
CA SER A 113 -2.25 -3.95 -10.46
C SER A 113 -1.18 -4.66 -11.28
N VAL A 114 -0.96 -5.97 -11.10
CA VAL A 114 -0.16 -6.80 -12.02
C VAL A 114 -0.76 -6.85 -13.43
N ILE A 115 -2.08 -6.65 -13.56
CA ILE A 115 -2.79 -6.52 -14.83
C ILE A 115 -2.57 -5.07 -15.30
N PRO A 116 -1.84 -4.84 -16.41
CA PRO A 116 -1.57 -3.49 -16.89
C PRO A 116 -2.87 -2.75 -17.26
N ALA A 117 -2.91 -1.43 -17.03
CA ALA A 117 -4.08 -0.62 -17.30
C ALA A 117 -4.48 -0.59 -18.80
N ASN A 118 -3.51 -0.75 -19.71
CA ASN A 118 -3.77 -0.85 -21.16
C ASN A 118 -4.28 -2.24 -21.59
N VAL A 119 -4.07 -3.28 -20.78
CA VAL A 119 -4.56 -4.64 -21.06
C VAL A 119 -6.00 -4.78 -20.57
N ASP A 120 -6.27 -4.39 -19.32
CA ASP A 120 -7.64 -4.32 -18.80
C ASP A 120 -7.76 -3.22 -17.75
N PHE A 121 -8.34 -2.09 -18.17
CA PHE A 121 -8.48 -0.92 -17.33
C PHE A 121 -9.36 -1.17 -16.10
N LEU A 122 -10.41 -1.98 -16.23
CA LEU A 122 -11.36 -2.23 -15.14
C LEU A 122 -10.76 -3.14 -14.07
N TRP A 123 -10.12 -4.23 -14.49
CA TRP A 123 -9.44 -5.14 -13.57
C TRP A 123 -8.21 -4.53 -12.92
N HIS A 124 -7.57 -3.54 -13.55
CA HIS A 124 -6.54 -2.73 -12.91
C HIS A 124 -7.13 -1.75 -11.88
N THR A 125 -8.14 -0.98 -12.28
CA THR A 125 -8.54 0.24 -11.57
C THR A 125 -9.57 -0.01 -10.47
N VAL A 126 -10.57 -0.86 -10.69
CA VAL A 126 -11.65 -1.08 -9.71
C VAL A 126 -11.12 -1.72 -8.42
N PRO A 127 -10.30 -2.78 -8.45
CA PRO A 127 -9.70 -3.34 -7.24
C PRO A 127 -8.75 -2.35 -6.55
N ALA A 128 -8.00 -1.56 -7.32
CA ALA A 128 -7.11 -0.53 -6.77
C ALA A 128 -7.91 0.55 -6.02
N ILE A 129 -8.99 1.08 -6.59
CA ILE A 129 -9.85 2.07 -5.92
C ILE A 129 -10.48 1.48 -4.65
N LEU A 130 -11.00 0.25 -4.71
CA LEU A 130 -11.56 -0.43 -3.55
C LEU A 130 -10.51 -0.60 -2.44
N SER A 131 -9.27 -0.94 -2.81
CA SER A 131 -8.14 -1.04 -1.89
C SER A 131 -7.87 0.29 -1.19
N MET A 132 -7.88 1.39 -1.94
CA MET A 132 -7.60 2.72 -1.41
C MET A 132 -8.73 3.21 -0.50
N MET A 133 -9.98 2.89 -0.83
CA MET A 133 -11.13 3.24 -0.01
C MET A 133 -11.12 2.52 1.34
N ILE A 134 -10.73 1.24 1.39
CA ILE A 134 -10.90 0.40 2.59
C ILE A 134 -9.74 0.51 3.60
N ILE A 135 -8.53 0.84 3.16
CA ILE A 135 -7.33 0.82 4.01
C ILE A 135 -7.40 1.86 5.14
N GLY A 136 -7.88 3.08 4.88
CA GLY A 136 -8.05 4.12 5.90
C GLY A 136 -8.95 3.66 7.07
N PRO A 137 -10.22 3.28 6.80
CA PRO A 137 -11.11 2.70 7.81
C PRO A 137 -10.50 1.50 8.57
N SER A 138 -9.77 0.63 7.86
CA SER A 138 -9.12 -0.54 8.46
C SER A 138 -8.04 -0.14 9.49
N ILE A 139 -7.21 0.85 9.16
CA ILE A 139 -6.24 1.44 10.09
C ILE A 139 -6.98 2.04 11.31
N GLY A 140 -8.09 2.74 11.09
CA GLY A 140 -8.92 3.31 12.14
C GLY A 140 -9.46 2.24 13.11
N LEU A 141 -9.97 1.13 12.59
CA LEU A 141 -10.44 0.00 13.41
C LEU A 141 -9.31 -0.64 14.22
N TYR A 142 -8.12 -0.83 13.64
CA TYR A 142 -6.95 -1.28 14.41
C TYR A 142 -6.58 -0.30 15.52
N SER A 143 -6.64 1.01 15.25
CA SER A 143 -6.34 2.07 16.22
C SER A 143 -7.17 1.95 17.50
N MET A 144 -8.44 1.52 17.39
CA MET A 144 -9.34 1.33 18.53
C MET A 144 -8.87 0.22 19.49
N ARG A 145 -8.03 -0.71 19.01
CA ARG A 145 -7.58 -1.90 19.75
C ARG A 145 -6.09 -1.91 20.07
N LEU A 146 -5.35 -0.90 19.62
CA LEU A 146 -3.93 -0.74 19.91
C LEU A 146 -3.73 -0.02 21.26
N ASN A 147 -2.92 -0.62 22.14
CA ASN A 147 -2.46 0.04 23.37
C ASN A 147 -1.24 0.95 23.10
N LYS A 148 -0.37 0.53 22.19
CA LYS A 148 0.82 1.28 21.74
C LYS A 148 0.70 1.58 20.25
N GLY A 149 1.12 2.76 19.82
CA GLY A 149 0.97 3.20 18.42
C GLY A 149 -0.44 3.66 18.04
N LYS A 150 -1.37 3.77 19.00
CA LYS A 150 -2.76 4.22 18.76
C LYS A 150 -2.85 5.56 18.04
N TRP A 151 -2.16 6.59 18.53
CA TRP A 151 -2.19 7.92 17.93
C TRP A 151 -1.51 7.97 16.56
N LEU A 152 -0.42 7.23 16.37
CA LEU A 152 0.21 7.05 15.07
C LEU A 152 -0.79 6.45 14.07
N SER A 153 -1.54 5.42 14.48
CA SER A 153 -2.54 4.80 13.62
C SER A 153 -3.73 5.73 13.34
N TYR A 154 -4.22 6.51 14.30
CA TYR A 154 -5.27 7.49 14.02
C TYR A 154 -4.80 8.60 13.07
N LEU A 155 -3.58 9.11 13.26
CA LEU A 155 -2.99 10.07 12.34
C LEU A 155 -2.85 9.49 10.94
N SER A 156 -2.35 8.25 10.83
CA SER A 156 -2.20 7.55 9.55
C SER A 156 -3.56 7.31 8.87
N CYS A 157 -4.58 6.92 9.64
CA CYS A 157 -5.96 6.80 9.18
C CYS A 157 -6.47 8.11 8.58
N ALA A 158 -6.34 9.22 9.33
CA ALA A 158 -6.77 10.54 8.87
C ALA A 158 -6.01 10.98 7.60
N LEU A 159 -4.70 10.76 7.55
CA LEU A 159 -3.88 11.09 6.38
C LEU A 159 -4.28 10.27 5.15
N VAL A 160 -4.44 8.95 5.29
CA VAL A 160 -4.84 8.05 4.19
C VAL A 160 -6.22 8.42 3.66
N ILE A 161 -7.19 8.66 4.54
CA ILE A 161 -8.54 9.11 4.14
C ILE A 161 -8.47 10.47 3.46
N GLY A 162 -7.72 11.43 4.02
CA GLY A 162 -7.53 12.75 3.44
C GLY A 162 -6.91 12.69 2.04
N LEU A 163 -5.83 11.92 1.86
CA LEU A 163 -5.17 11.71 0.57
C LEU A 163 -6.09 11.03 -0.45
N PHE A 164 -6.89 10.05 -0.04
CA PHE A 164 -7.91 9.44 -0.90
C PHE A 164 -8.97 10.44 -1.35
N ILE A 165 -9.51 11.23 -0.41
CA ILE A 165 -10.49 12.27 -0.74
C ILE A 165 -9.87 13.30 -1.68
N SER A 166 -8.63 13.75 -1.44
CA SER A 166 -7.92 14.66 -2.34
C SER A 166 -7.73 14.07 -3.73
N PHE A 167 -7.40 12.78 -3.83
CA PHE A 167 -7.30 12.06 -5.09
C PHE A 167 -8.66 11.99 -5.83
N PHE A 168 -9.78 11.84 -5.12
CA PHE A 168 -11.10 11.89 -5.74
C PHE A 168 -11.53 13.30 -6.16
N VAL A 169 -11.22 14.31 -5.34
CA VAL A 169 -11.54 15.72 -5.63
C VAL A 169 -10.84 16.19 -6.91
N MET A 170 -9.66 15.67 -7.24
CA MET A 170 -8.94 16.01 -8.47
C MET A 170 -9.70 15.67 -9.75
N ILE A 171 -10.70 14.76 -9.69
CA ILE A 171 -11.57 14.45 -10.82
C ILE A 171 -12.45 15.67 -11.18
N PHE A 172 -12.80 16.48 -10.17
CA PHE A 172 -13.67 17.65 -10.31
C PHE A 172 -12.89 18.96 -10.36
N ILE A 173 -11.67 18.99 -9.83
CA ILE A 173 -10.82 20.17 -9.77
C ILE A 173 -9.52 19.87 -10.51
N PRO A 174 -9.17 20.62 -11.58
CA PRO A 174 -7.98 20.38 -12.38
C PRO A 174 -6.73 20.81 -11.61
N PHE A 175 -6.33 19.97 -10.67
CA PHE A 175 -5.12 20.11 -9.88
C PHE A 175 -4.14 19.00 -10.21
N GLU A 176 -2.96 19.42 -10.59
CA GLU A 176 -1.90 18.65 -11.22
C GLU A 176 -1.01 17.92 -10.20
N LEU A 177 -1.58 17.11 -9.28
CA LEU A 177 -0.81 16.32 -8.30
C LEU A 177 -1.26 14.85 -8.17
N GLY A 178 -2.02 14.30 -9.12
CA GLY A 178 -2.55 12.93 -9.02
C GLY A 178 -1.48 11.87 -8.74
N GLY A 179 -0.35 11.97 -9.45
CA GLY A 179 0.82 11.12 -9.25
C GLY A 179 1.45 11.23 -7.87
N LEU A 180 1.63 12.45 -7.34
CA LEU A 180 2.18 12.65 -6.00
C LEU A 180 1.21 12.15 -4.91
N LEU A 181 -0.08 12.46 -5.03
CA LEU A 181 -1.10 12.04 -4.07
C LEU A 181 -1.17 10.51 -3.95
N GLN A 182 -1.10 9.81 -5.08
CA GLN A 182 -1.07 8.35 -5.10
C GLN A 182 0.16 7.80 -4.37
N ARG A 183 1.36 8.35 -4.62
CA ARG A 183 2.60 7.92 -3.95
C ARG A 183 2.54 8.13 -2.45
N LEU A 184 2.12 9.33 -2.01
CA LEU A 184 1.97 9.64 -0.60
C LEU A 184 0.95 8.73 0.08
N PHE A 185 -0.16 8.43 -0.60
CA PHE A 185 -1.19 7.54 -0.08
C PHE A 185 -0.63 6.17 0.29
N TYR A 186 0.07 5.51 -0.65
CA TYR A 186 0.65 4.19 -0.41
C TYR A 186 1.82 4.25 0.57
N LEU A 187 2.68 5.27 0.48
CA LEU A 187 3.81 5.44 1.39
C LEU A 187 3.36 5.55 2.85
N VAL A 188 2.33 6.37 3.14
CA VAL A 188 1.79 6.51 4.49
C VAL A 188 1.25 5.17 5.00
N ALA A 189 0.48 4.45 4.19
CA ALA A 189 -0.05 3.14 4.56
C ALA A 189 1.06 2.10 4.83
N TYR A 190 2.11 2.06 4.01
CA TYR A 190 3.20 1.10 4.15
C TYR A 190 4.09 1.42 5.36
N VAL A 191 4.42 2.70 5.56
CA VAL A 191 5.19 3.16 6.72
C VAL A 191 4.41 2.91 8.02
N TRP A 192 3.08 3.12 8.01
CA TRP A 192 2.23 2.78 9.14
C TRP A 192 2.34 1.29 9.50
N GLY A 193 2.19 0.40 8.52
CA GLY A 193 2.25 -1.05 8.75
C GLY A 193 3.62 -1.51 9.26
N LEU A 194 4.71 -0.93 8.75
CA LEU A 194 6.07 -1.16 9.26
C LEU A 194 6.20 -0.71 10.71
N ALA A 195 5.78 0.52 11.02
CA ALA A 195 5.89 1.09 12.36
C ALA A 195 5.09 0.30 13.40
N ILE A 196 3.85 -0.08 13.07
CA ILE A 196 3.02 -0.91 13.95
C ILE A 196 3.61 -2.31 14.13
N SER A 197 4.14 -2.93 13.07
CA SER A 197 4.81 -4.23 13.19
C SER A 197 6.02 -4.16 14.13
N LEU A 198 6.83 -3.10 14.03
CA LEU A 198 7.95 -2.86 14.93
C LEU A 198 7.51 -2.64 16.38
N ILE A 199 6.49 -1.81 16.61
CA ILE A 199 5.95 -1.53 17.95
C ILE A 199 5.41 -2.81 18.61
N LEU A 200 4.65 -3.62 17.88
CA LEU A 200 4.07 -4.86 18.40
C LEU A 200 5.16 -5.92 18.66
N SER A 201 6.17 -6.03 17.79
CA SER A 201 7.29 -6.97 17.98
C SER A 201 8.06 -6.71 19.28
N LYS A 202 8.35 -5.44 19.61
CA LYS A 202 9.02 -5.04 20.86
C LYS A 202 8.14 -5.30 22.09
N GLY A 203 6.82 -5.16 21.95
CA GLY A 203 5.86 -5.48 23.01
C GLY A 203 5.92 -6.95 23.42
N ALA A 204 5.92 -7.86 22.44
CA ALA A 204 5.97 -9.30 22.67
C ALA A 204 7.27 -9.76 23.36
N VAL A 205 8.42 -9.18 22.97
CA VAL A 205 9.72 -9.51 23.59
C VAL A 205 9.76 -9.11 25.06
N ASN A 206 9.21 -7.93 25.40
CA ASN A 206 9.22 -7.41 26.77
C ASN A 206 8.29 -8.18 27.71
N GLU A 207 7.14 -8.67 27.22
CA GLU A 207 6.26 -9.54 28.02
C GLU A 207 6.91 -10.90 28.29
N HIS A 208 7.61 -11.47 27.30
CA HIS A 208 8.30 -12.75 27.49
C HIS A 208 9.45 -12.64 28.50
N ALA A 209 10.26 -11.58 28.42
CA ALA A 209 11.35 -11.33 29.36
C ALA A 209 10.85 -11.18 30.81
N LYS A 210 9.71 -10.49 31.02
CA LYS A 210 9.09 -10.36 32.36
C LYS A 210 8.61 -11.69 32.94
N ILE A 211 8.09 -12.59 32.12
CA ILE A 211 7.65 -13.92 32.57
C ILE A 211 8.85 -14.79 32.98
N VAL A 212 9.96 -14.68 32.25
CA VAL A 212 11.20 -15.43 32.55
C VAL A 212 11.86 -14.91 33.83
N SER A 213 11.86 -13.60 34.08
CA SER A 213 12.45 -13.02 35.31
C SER A 213 11.60 -13.22 36.58
N ALA A 214 10.35 -13.66 36.44
CA ALA A 214 9.43 -13.89 37.55
C ALA A 214 9.36 -15.36 38.01
N ARG A 215 10.19 -16.23 37.42
CA ARG A 215 10.38 -17.64 37.79
C ARG A 215 11.78 -17.82 38.38
#